data_AF-D2PY16-F1
#
_entry.id   AF-D2PY16-F1
#
_cell.length_a   1.000
_cell.length_b   1.000
_cell.length_c   1.000
_cell.angle_alpha   90.00
_cell.angle_beta   90.00
_cell.angle_gamma   90.00
#
_symmetry.space_group_name_H-M   'P 1'
#
loop_
_entity.id
_entity.type
_entity.pdbx_description
1 polymer ?
#
loop_
_entity_poly.entity_id
_entity_poly.type
_entity_poly.pdbx_seq_one_letter_code
_entity_poly.pdbx_strand_id
1 'polypeptide(L)'
;MADSDEIFLAVAEPVGAVGEWVSHVLGLELLAGTEDELQYRGRGRSFDGWVGVFVERNSFEPEPGEVQAMDRYGVRVDVQSRTHKGKQAEEARLMFEALVAGMPEVPVLLSHNLEVLVAASRPGVGTHYFEANTWLDGPDVEPWKPWVLLSE
;
A
#
# COMPACT_ATOMS: atom_id res chain seq x y z
N MET A 1 17.70 -3.62 6.66
CA MET A 1 16.64 -2.78 6.07
C MET A 1 15.69 -2.38 7.18
N ALA A 2 15.12 -1.19 7.13
CA ALA A 2 14.05 -0.84 8.05
C ALA A 2 12.79 -1.58 7.59
N ASP A 3 12.09 -2.25 8.49
CA ASP A 3 10.80 -2.86 8.15
C ASP A 3 9.88 -1.76 7.59
N SER A 4 9.31 -1.99 6.40
CA SER A 4 8.35 -1.13 5.70
C SER A 4 7.09 -1.94 5.44
N ASP A 5 5.94 -1.28 5.54
CA ASP A 5 4.65 -1.85 5.19
C ASP A 5 4.07 -0.96 4.10
N GLU A 6 3.81 -1.53 2.93
CA GLU A 6 3.49 -0.78 1.73
C GLU A 6 2.05 -1.03 1.30
N ILE A 7 1.34 0.05 1.00
CA ILE A 7 0.00 0.00 0.42
C ILE A 7 0.10 0.46 -1.03
N PHE A 8 -0.38 -0.35 -1.95
CA PHE A 8 -0.39 -0.05 -3.37
C PHE A 8 -1.78 0.34 -3.84
N LEU A 9 -1.87 1.35 -4.70
CA LEU A 9 -3.12 1.87 -5.27
C LEU A 9 -3.13 1.71 -6.78
N ALA A 10 -4.19 1.10 -7.32
CA ALA A 10 -4.38 0.94 -8.76
C ALA A 10 -5.02 2.19 -9.38
N VAL A 11 -4.19 3.23 -9.45
CA VAL A 11 -4.53 4.57 -9.96
C VAL A 11 -3.55 4.96 -11.06
N ALA A 12 -4.02 5.75 -12.02
CA ALA A 12 -3.21 6.26 -13.13
C ALA A 12 -2.87 7.75 -12.96
N GLU A 13 -3.44 8.38 -11.94
CA GLU A 13 -3.32 9.79 -11.61
C GLU A 13 -1.90 10.14 -11.13
N PRO A 14 -1.47 11.40 -11.32
CA PRO A 14 -0.18 11.87 -10.80
C PRO A 14 -0.09 11.74 -9.28
N VAL A 15 1.14 11.54 -8.77
CA VAL A 15 1.42 11.40 -7.32
C VAL A 15 0.85 12.55 -6.51
N GLY A 16 0.90 13.79 -7.03
CA GLY A 16 0.24 14.97 -6.46
C GLY A 16 -1.23 14.76 -6.11
N ALA A 17 -2.03 14.32 -7.09
CA ALA A 17 -3.46 14.13 -6.93
C ALA A 17 -3.78 12.95 -5.98
N VAL A 18 -3.02 11.85 -6.12
CA VAL A 18 -3.19 10.68 -5.26
C VAL A 18 -2.79 11.00 -3.81
N GLY A 19 -1.72 11.76 -3.61
CA GLY A 19 -1.29 12.24 -2.30
C GLY A 19 -2.34 13.12 -1.62
N GLU A 20 -3.01 14.02 -2.36
CA GLU A 20 -4.13 14.79 -1.83
C GLU A 20 -5.26 13.87 -1.32
N TRP A 21 -5.67 12.87 -2.10
CA TRP A 21 -6.69 11.91 -1.68
C TRP A 21 -6.28 11.09 -0.47
N VAL A 22 -5.08 10.52 -0.49
CA VAL A 22 -4.52 9.72 0.61
C VAL A 22 -4.44 10.57 1.88
N SER A 23 -3.93 11.79 1.77
CA SER A 23 -3.81 12.70 2.91
C SER A 23 -5.18 13.06 3.50
N HIS A 24 -6.20 13.28 2.66
CA HIS A 24 -7.55 13.55 3.10
C HIS A 24 -8.18 12.36 3.84
N VAL A 25 -8.12 11.15 3.26
CA VAL A 25 -8.69 9.93 3.85
C VAL A 25 -7.98 9.58 5.17
N LEU A 26 -6.66 9.73 5.21
CA LEU A 26 -5.86 9.32 6.35
C LEU A 26 -5.69 10.41 7.41
N GLY A 27 -6.04 11.66 7.12
CA GLY A 27 -5.88 12.81 8.02
C GLY A 27 -4.41 13.20 8.20
N LEU A 28 -3.66 13.23 7.09
CA LEU A 28 -2.22 13.47 7.10
C LEU A 28 -1.86 14.94 6.85
N GLU A 29 -0.73 15.36 7.40
CA GLU A 29 -0.11 16.67 7.16
C GLU A 29 1.08 16.51 6.23
N LEU A 30 1.11 17.27 5.13
CA LEU A 30 2.23 17.32 4.19
C LEU A 30 3.44 17.98 4.87
N LEU A 31 4.59 17.32 4.82
CA LEU A 31 5.85 17.84 5.36
C LEU A 31 6.75 18.40 4.26
N ALA A 32 6.89 17.64 3.18
CA ALA A 32 7.75 17.96 2.04
C ALA A 32 7.29 17.14 0.82
N GLY A 33 7.77 17.48 -0.37
CA GLY A 33 7.50 16.69 -1.55
C GLY A 33 8.16 17.21 -2.82
N THR A 34 8.18 16.34 -3.82
CA THR A 34 8.56 16.57 -5.21
C THR A 34 7.38 16.18 -6.11
N GLU A 35 7.59 16.17 -7.44
CA GLU A 35 6.58 15.68 -8.38
C GLU A 35 6.34 14.16 -8.27
N ASP A 36 7.36 13.41 -7.85
CA ASP A 36 7.36 11.94 -7.86
C ASP A 36 7.19 11.32 -6.46
N GLU A 37 7.43 12.08 -5.39
CA GLU A 37 7.36 11.61 -4.00
C GLU A 37 6.82 12.71 -3.07
N LEU A 38 5.86 12.36 -2.22
CA LEU A 38 5.30 13.25 -1.21
C LEU A 38 5.45 12.63 0.17
N GLN A 39 5.99 13.42 1.10
CA GLN A 39 6.21 13.00 2.49
C GLN A 39 5.17 13.64 3.41
N TYR A 40 4.50 12.80 4.18
CA TYR A 40 3.48 13.18 5.13
C TYR A 40 3.80 12.69 6.55
N ARG A 41 3.12 13.28 7.53
CA ARG A 41 2.97 12.71 8.87
C ARG A 41 1.50 12.58 9.26
N GLY A 42 1.19 11.56 10.04
CA GLY A 42 -0.13 11.36 10.66
C GLY A 42 -0.01 10.98 12.12
N ARG A 43 -1.12 11.11 12.86
CA ARG A 43 -1.23 10.49 14.18
C ARG A 43 -1.42 8.99 14.02
N GLY A 44 -0.73 8.21 14.85
CA GLY A 44 -0.93 6.77 14.91
C GLY A 44 -2.37 6.43 15.29
N ARG A 45 -2.96 5.44 14.61
CA ARG A 45 -4.30 4.90 14.85
C ARG A 45 -4.27 3.79 15.92
N SER A 46 -3.16 3.07 16.00
CA SER A 46 -2.93 1.95 16.93
C SER A 46 -2.07 2.31 18.15
N PHE A 47 -1.48 3.50 18.20
CA PHE A 47 -0.64 3.97 19.30
C PHE A 47 -0.63 5.50 19.42
N ASP A 48 -0.31 6.02 20.61
CA ASP A 48 -0.09 7.46 20.79
C ASP A 48 1.30 7.84 20.25
N GLY A 49 1.31 8.51 19.10
CA GLY A 49 2.53 8.91 18.44
C GLY A 49 2.31 9.42 17.02
N TRP A 50 3.39 9.47 16.27
CA TRP A 50 3.42 9.89 14.88
C TRP A 50 3.88 8.74 13.99
N VAL A 51 3.29 8.69 12.81
CA VAL A 51 3.66 7.79 11.72
C VAL A 51 4.03 8.65 10.51
N GLY A 52 5.11 8.28 9.83
CA GLY A 52 5.50 8.85 8.54
C GLY A 52 4.80 8.08 7.43
N VAL A 53 4.37 8.80 6.40
CA VAL A 53 3.75 8.20 5.21
C VAL A 53 4.40 8.81 3.98
N PHE A 54 4.83 7.98 3.05
CA PHE A 54 5.40 8.43 1.77
C PHE A 54 4.48 7.98 0.65
N VAL A 55 4.10 8.88 -0.25
CA VAL A 55 3.29 8.58 -1.43
C VAL A 55 4.14 8.83 -2.65
N GLU A 56 4.34 7.81 -3.48
CA GLU A 56 5.23 7.90 -4.63
C GLU A 56 4.78 6.98 -5.77
N ARG A 57 5.38 7.15 -6.94
CA ARG A 57 5.12 6.26 -8.07
C ARG A 57 5.63 4.85 -7.76
N ASN A 58 4.80 3.84 -8.03
CA ASN A 58 5.30 2.48 -8.06
C ASN A 58 6.23 2.30 -9.27
N SER A 59 7.51 2.07 -8.99
CA SER A 59 8.55 1.87 -10.00
C SER A 59 9.18 0.47 -9.93
N PHE A 60 8.56 -0.47 -9.22
CA PHE A 60 9.01 -1.85 -9.22
C PHE A 60 8.68 -2.50 -10.56
N GLU A 61 9.69 -3.11 -11.17
CA GLU A 61 9.55 -3.87 -12.41
C GLU A 61 9.82 -5.35 -12.10
N PRO A 62 8.95 -6.27 -12.54
CA PRO A 62 9.18 -7.69 -12.36
C PRO A 62 10.37 -8.16 -13.19
N GLU A 63 11.05 -9.21 -12.74
CA GLU A 63 12.08 -9.85 -13.57
C GLU A 63 11.45 -10.45 -14.85
N PRO A 64 12.23 -10.63 -15.95
CA PRO A 64 11.70 -11.17 -17.19
C PRO A 64 11.06 -12.56 -17.01
N GLY A 65 9.75 -12.64 -17.24
CA GLY A 65 8.98 -13.88 -17.10
C GLY A 65 8.31 -14.05 -15.73
N GLU A 66 8.53 -13.12 -14.81
CA GLU A 66 7.84 -13.07 -13.52
C GLU A 66 6.64 -12.13 -13.57
N VAL A 67 5.71 -12.34 -12.65
CA VAL A 67 4.52 -11.50 -12.44
C VAL A 67 4.45 -11.19 -10.96
N GLN A 68 4.21 -9.93 -10.62
CA GLN A 68 4.04 -9.49 -9.24
C GLN A 68 2.63 -8.95 -9.01
N ALA A 69 2.10 -9.18 -7.81
CA ALA A 69 0.76 -8.74 -7.46
C ALA A 69 0.56 -7.20 -7.56
N MET A 70 1.66 -6.44 -7.49
CA MET A 70 1.67 -4.97 -7.55
C MET A 70 1.86 -4.38 -8.96
N ASP A 71 2.04 -5.19 -10.01
CA ASP A 71 2.39 -4.72 -11.36
C ASP A 71 1.40 -3.69 -11.95
N ARG A 72 0.13 -3.80 -11.57
CA ARG A 72 -0.96 -2.92 -12.05
C ARG A 72 -1.29 -1.77 -11.12
N TYR A 73 -0.50 -1.58 -10.07
CA TYR A 73 -0.71 -0.54 -9.07
C TYR A 73 0.27 0.60 -9.31
N GLY A 74 -0.22 1.75 -9.76
CA GLY A 74 0.64 2.87 -10.20
C GLY A 74 1.27 3.68 -9.07
N VAL A 75 0.74 3.61 -7.85
CA VAL A 75 1.22 4.38 -6.69
C VAL A 75 1.48 3.47 -5.49
N ARG A 76 2.56 3.75 -4.77
CA ARG A 76 2.93 3.16 -3.48
C ARG A 76 2.72 4.17 -2.36
N VAL A 77 2.25 3.68 -1.23
CA VAL A 77 2.12 4.39 0.04
C VAL A 77 2.91 3.62 1.10
N ASP A 78 4.11 4.09 1.45
CA ASP A 78 4.97 3.47 2.48
C ASP A 78 4.65 4.03 3.86
N VAL A 79 4.33 3.14 4.81
CA VAL A 79 3.98 3.47 6.19
C VAL A 79 5.16 3.18 7.12
N GLN A 80 5.71 4.23 7.75
CA GLN A 80 6.88 4.11 8.60
C GLN A 80 6.65 4.60 10.04
N SER A 81 6.91 3.74 11.02
CA SER A 81 6.98 4.11 12.43
C SER A 81 8.42 4.03 12.95
N ARG A 82 9.01 5.17 13.36
CA ARG A 82 10.39 5.20 13.89
C ARG A 82 10.49 4.72 15.33
N THR A 83 9.48 5.00 16.15
CA THR A 83 9.51 4.77 17.60
C THR A 83 8.66 3.57 18.04
N HIS A 84 7.78 3.07 17.18
CA HIS A 84 6.87 1.96 17.48
C HIS A 84 6.89 0.91 16.37
N LYS A 85 8.07 0.38 16.06
CA LYS A 85 8.25 -0.61 14.96
C LYS A 85 7.37 -1.85 15.10
N GLY A 86 7.19 -2.37 16.32
CA GLY A 86 6.30 -3.51 16.58
C GLY A 86 4.79 -3.23 16.36
N LYS A 87 4.42 -1.98 16.05
CA LYS A 87 3.04 -1.57 15.73
C LYS A 87 2.86 -1.16 14.27
N GLN A 88 3.92 -1.18 13.46
CA GLN A 88 3.86 -0.66 12.08
C GLN A 88 2.90 -1.48 11.19
N ALA A 89 2.97 -2.81 11.24
CA ALA A 89 2.06 -3.67 10.48
C ALA A 89 0.59 -3.48 10.89
N GLU A 90 0.31 -3.30 12.18
CA GLU A 90 -1.05 -3.00 12.67
C GLU A 90 -1.52 -1.63 12.15
N GLU A 91 -0.64 -0.63 12.17
CA GLU A 91 -0.92 0.71 11.67
C GLU A 91 -1.18 0.71 10.16
N ALA A 92 -0.35 0.03 9.37
CA ALA A 92 -0.51 -0.11 7.93
C ALA A 92 -1.82 -0.84 7.58
N ARG A 93 -2.19 -1.87 8.34
CA ARG A 93 -3.50 -2.54 8.19
C ARG A 93 -4.67 -1.59 8.40
N LEU A 94 -4.62 -0.76 9.45
CA LEU A 94 -5.67 0.23 9.72
C LEU A 94 -5.73 1.33 8.66
N MET A 95 -4.59 1.73 8.09
CA MET A 95 -4.54 2.67 6.97
C MET A 95 -5.09 2.05 5.69
N PHE A 96 -4.74 0.80 5.39
CA PHE A 96 -5.30 0.05 4.27
C PHE A 96 -6.83 0.00 4.35
N GLU A 97 -7.38 -0.37 5.51
CA GLU A 97 -8.83 -0.41 5.73
C GLU A 97 -9.50 0.96 5.54
N ALA A 98 -8.85 2.03 6.00
CA ALA A 98 -9.33 3.38 5.82
C ALA A 98 -9.30 3.82 4.34
N LEU A 99 -8.25 3.46 3.60
CA LEU A 99 -8.14 3.75 2.16
C LEU A 99 -9.19 2.98 1.35
N VAL A 100 -9.41 1.70 1.65
CA VAL A 100 -10.47 0.89 1.02
C VAL A 100 -11.85 1.50 1.29
N ALA A 101 -12.11 1.96 2.50
CA ALA A 101 -13.38 2.60 2.84
C ALA A 101 -13.54 4.00 2.20
N GLY A 102 -12.46 4.77 2.11
CA GLY A 102 -12.45 6.12 1.54
C GLY A 102 -12.43 6.17 0.02
N MET A 103 -11.97 5.09 -0.63
CA MET A 103 -11.83 4.98 -2.09
C MET A 103 -12.37 3.63 -2.57
N PRO A 104 -13.68 3.36 -2.44
CA PRO A 104 -14.27 2.03 -2.67
C PRO A 104 -14.17 1.54 -4.13
N GLU A 105 -13.91 2.44 -5.08
CA GLU A 105 -13.76 2.14 -6.51
C GLU A 105 -12.29 1.90 -6.91
N VAL A 106 -11.33 2.08 -5.99
CA VAL A 106 -9.89 1.91 -6.26
C VAL A 106 -9.45 0.57 -5.70
N PRO A 107 -8.89 -0.34 -6.52
CA PRO A 107 -8.23 -1.53 -6.02
C PRO A 107 -7.01 -1.17 -5.16
N VAL A 108 -6.88 -1.82 -4.01
CA VAL A 108 -5.83 -1.58 -3.02
C VAL A 108 -5.14 -2.88 -2.65
N LEU A 109 -3.83 -2.86 -2.47
CA LEU A 109 -3.03 -4.01 -2.01
C LEU A 109 -2.18 -3.59 -0.82
N LEU A 110 -1.99 -4.47 0.16
CA LEU A 110 -1.10 -4.27 1.30
C LEU A 110 -0.03 -5.36 1.29
N SER A 111 1.23 -4.96 1.34
CA SER A 111 2.39 -5.84 1.52
C SER A 111 3.18 -5.49 2.78
N HIS A 112 4.04 -6.42 3.14
CA HIS A 112 5.08 -6.24 4.14
C HIS A 112 6.44 -6.46 3.49
N ASN A 113 7.33 -5.48 3.64
CA ASN A 113 8.69 -5.49 3.12
C ASN A 113 8.79 -5.77 1.62
N LEU A 114 7.76 -5.44 0.83
CA LEU A 114 7.65 -5.76 -0.60
C LEU A 114 7.71 -7.27 -0.96
N GLU A 115 7.78 -8.15 0.03
CA GLU A 115 7.95 -9.59 -0.16
C GLU A 115 6.66 -10.35 0.12
N VAL A 116 5.98 -10.00 1.21
CA VAL A 116 4.81 -10.74 1.70
C VAL A 116 3.54 -9.95 1.40
N LEU A 117 2.62 -10.59 0.68
CA LEU A 117 1.28 -10.08 0.44
C LEU A 117 0.40 -10.31 1.67
N VAL A 118 -0.19 -9.24 2.20
CA VAL A 118 -0.98 -9.27 3.44
C VAL A 118 -2.46 -9.19 3.16
N ALA A 119 -2.88 -8.26 2.30
CA ALA A 119 -4.29 -8.08 1.94
C ALA A 119 -4.44 -7.48 0.54
N ALA A 120 -5.60 -7.74 -0.08
CA ALA A 120 -6.02 -7.10 -1.31
C ALA A 120 -7.51 -6.76 -1.25
N SER A 121 -7.89 -5.62 -1.82
CA SER A 121 -9.28 -5.22 -1.98
C SER A 121 -9.54 -4.85 -3.43
N ARG A 122 -10.62 -5.38 -3.99
CA ARG A 122 -11.04 -5.09 -5.36
C ARG A 122 -12.54 -4.76 -5.41
N PRO A 123 -12.93 -3.68 -6.12
CA PRO A 123 -14.33 -3.34 -6.32
C PRO A 123 -15.13 -4.51 -6.88
N GLY A 124 -16.33 -4.74 -6.35
CA GLY A 124 -17.21 -5.84 -6.76
C GLY A 124 -16.81 -7.24 -6.27
N VAL A 125 -15.65 -7.39 -5.62
CA VAL A 125 -15.13 -8.70 -5.14
C VAL A 125 -14.94 -8.69 -3.63
N GLY A 126 -14.56 -7.54 -3.07
CA GLY A 126 -14.37 -7.35 -1.64
C GLY A 126 -12.91 -7.38 -1.22
N THR A 127 -12.69 -7.55 0.08
CA THR A 127 -11.37 -7.56 0.69
C THR A 127 -10.99 -8.97 1.13
N HIS A 128 -9.78 -9.40 0.81
CA HIS A 128 -9.20 -10.67 1.22
C HIS A 128 -7.91 -10.43 2.00
N TYR A 129 -7.72 -11.23 3.05
CA TYR A 129 -6.50 -11.27 3.86
C TYR A 129 -5.84 -12.61 3.62
N PHE A 130 -4.55 -12.58 3.28
CA PHE A 130 -3.79 -13.75 2.90
C PHE A 130 -3.21 -14.48 4.10
N GLU A 131 -2.88 -15.75 3.91
CA GLU A 131 -2.13 -16.51 4.91
C GLU A 131 -0.71 -15.95 5.05
N ALA A 132 -0.12 -16.14 6.24
CA ALA A 132 1.25 -15.70 6.49
C ALA A 132 2.22 -16.34 5.47
N ASN A 133 3.17 -15.53 4.98
CA ASN A 133 4.14 -15.92 3.96
C ASN A 133 3.54 -16.23 2.58
N THR A 134 2.41 -15.61 2.22
CA THR A 134 2.00 -15.52 0.81
C THR A 134 2.90 -14.51 0.11
N TRP A 135 3.68 -14.94 -0.85
CA TRP A 135 4.64 -14.09 -1.54
C TRP A 135 3.96 -13.20 -2.58
N LEU A 136 4.48 -11.99 -2.73
CA LEU A 136 3.98 -11.00 -3.69
C LEU A 136 4.35 -11.36 -5.14
N ASP A 137 5.35 -12.24 -5.33
CA ASP A 137 5.90 -12.64 -6.62
C ASP A 137 5.48 -14.07 -7.05
N GLY A 138 6.11 -14.52 -8.14
CA GLY A 138 5.78 -15.71 -8.95
C GLY A 138 5.42 -17.03 -8.26
N PRO A 139 6.01 -17.45 -7.12
CA PRO A 139 5.69 -18.75 -6.51
C PRO A 139 4.24 -18.89 -6.02
N ASP A 140 3.58 -17.79 -5.63
CA ASP A 140 2.23 -17.81 -5.02
C ASP A 140 1.14 -17.16 -5.88
N VAL A 141 1.36 -17.06 -7.20
CA VAL A 141 0.42 -16.40 -8.14
C VAL A 141 -1.01 -16.93 -8.03
N GLU A 142 -1.19 -18.25 -7.97
CA GLU A 142 -2.52 -18.86 -7.95
C GLU A 142 -3.38 -18.43 -6.73
N PRO A 143 -2.86 -18.45 -5.48
CA PRO A 143 -3.53 -17.89 -4.31
C PRO A 143 -4.07 -16.46 -4.45
N TRP A 144 -3.27 -15.54 -5.00
CA TRP A 144 -3.61 -14.11 -4.99
C TRP A 144 -4.25 -13.59 -6.27
N LYS A 145 -4.09 -14.28 -7.39
CA LYS A 145 -4.66 -13.93 -8.70
C LYS A 145 -6.15 -13.57 -8.68
N PRO A 146 -7.03 -14.26 -7.93
CA PRO A 146 -8.44 -13.91 -7.88
C PRO A 146 -8.74 -12.54 -7.25
N TRP A 147 -7.80 -11.98 -6.49
CA TRP A 147 -8.02 -10.81 -5.62
C TRP A 147 -7.33 -9.53 -6.10
N VAL A 148 -6.33 -9.64 -6.97
CA VAL A 148 -5.55 -8.50 -7.46
C VAL A 148 -5.89 -8.16 -8.91
N LEU A 149 -5.30 -7.09 -9.44
CA LEU A 149 -5.36 -6.78 -10.87
C LEU A 149 -4.18 -7.45 -11.58
N LEU A 150 -4.48 -8.24 -12.61
CA LEU A 150 -3.47 -8.84 -13.49
C LEU A 150 -3.53 -8.24 -14.89
N SER A 151 -2.39 -8.30 -15.57
CA SER A 151 -2.30 -8.19 -17.02
C SER A 151 -3.14 -9.29 -17.69
N GLU A 152 -3.98 -8.91 -18.65
CA GLU A 152 -4.52 -9.86 -19.66
C GLU A 152 -3.42 -10.33 -20.61
#